data_AF-A0A1J3J587-F1
#
_entry.id   AF-A0A1J3J587-F1
#
_cell.length_a   1.000
_cell.length_b   1.000
_cell.length_c   1.000
_cell.angle_alpha   90.00
_cell.angle_beta   90.00
_cell.angle_gamma   90.00
#
_symmetry.space_group_name_H-M   'P 1'
#
loop_
_entity.id
_entity.type
_entity.pdbx_description
1 polymer ?
#
loop_
_entity_poly.entity_id
_entity_poly.type
_entity_poly.pdbx_seq_one_letter_code
_entity_poly.pdbx_strand_id
1 'polypeptide(L)'
;LTGNICLAFLFYPVARGSSLLAAIGLTSESSINYHIWLGHLVMTLFTSHGLFYVIYWISTNQISQMFKWDRTGISNLAGEITLVAGLVMWATTFTAIRRRFFEVFFYTHYLYTVFMLFFVFHVGISYSLISLPGFYIFIVDRFLRYLQSRNNVKLLSARVLPCDTVELSFSKSPMLIYSPTSVMFVNIPSISKLQWHPFTITSSSNLEPEKLSVMIKGQGKWSTTLYQMLSSSDQIERLAVSIEGPYGPSSTDFLRHESLVMVSGASGITPFISIIRELIYISSTNTCKIPKLTLICAFKNSSDLSMLDLILPISGLPTEISSFLDIQIKAFVSREKEPTCNKNNIKPLCFKPSVSDQPISPILGANSWLCLANILSSSFIIFIIIIGIITRYHIYPIEQSSKKYTSAYKSFIYLLSISVSVVATSTVAVFCNKQRSYKENDRNVDVLSLMMNESSPQQFLLQSTCIHYGERPNLKKLLVGLKGSSVGVLVCGPMRMRQEVAKICSFGSANNLQYESISFTW
;
A
#
# COMPACT_ATOMS: atom_id res chain seq x y z
N LEU A 1 -2.67 18.03 27.15
CA LEU A 1 -3.92 17.32 26.80
C LEU A 1 -4.15 17.32 25.28
N THR A 2 -4.26 18.49 24.63
CA THR A 2 -4.54 18.60 23.18
C THR A 2 -3.57 17.79 22.31
N GLY A 3 -2.26 17.86 22.56
CA GLY A 3 -1.27 17.06 21.84
C GLY A 3 -1.47 15.53 21.99
N ASN A 4 -1.91 15.06 23.16
CA ASN A 4 -2.17 13.63 23.40
C ASN A 4 -3.40 13.13 22.62
N ILE A 5 -4.41 13.99 22.46
CA ILE A 5 -5.59 13.66 21.64
C ILE A 5 -5.16 13.53 20.18
N CYS A 6 -4.37 14.48 19.65
CA CYS A 6 -3.84 14.39 18.29
C CYS A 6 -2.97 13.14 18.10
N LEU A 7 -2.14 12.79 19.09
CA LEU A 7 -1.31 11.59 19.08
C LEU A 7 -2.16 10.30 19.06
N ALA A 8 -3.30 10.28 19.76
CA ALA A 8 -4.22 9.14 19.75
C ALA A 8 -4.75 8.82 18.34
N PHE A 9 -4.97 9.85 17.53
CA PHE A 9 -5.44 9.68 16.15
C PHE A 9 -4.32 9.47 15.12
N LEU A 10 -3.07 9.79 15.45
CA LEU A 10 -1.93 9.81 14.51
C LEU A 10 -1.67 8.47 13.79
N PHE A 11 -1.92 7.36 14.49
CA PHE A 11 -1.58 6.01 14.03
C PHE A 11 -2.70 5.31 13.24
N TYR A 12 -3.95 5.79 13.35
CA TYR A 12 -5.07 5.19 12.63
C TYR A 12 -4.89 5.23 11.10
N PRO A 13 -4.49 6.37 10.48
CA PRO A 13 -4.42 6.45 9.03
C PRO A 13 -3.29 5.62 8.40
N VAL A 14 -2.32 5.15 9.20
CA VAL A 14 -1.19 4.31 8.75
C VAL A 14 -1.40 2.82 9.01
N ALA A 15 -2.50 2.45 9.66
CA ALA A 15 -2.88 1.06 9.88
C ALA A 15 -3.58 0.50 8.63
N ARG A 16 -2.81 -0.08 7.70
CA ARG A 16 -3.26 -0.38 6.31
C ARG A 16 -4.29 -1.50 6.23
N GLY A 17 -4.14 -2.51 7.08
CA GLY A 17 -5.10 -3.60 7.22
C GLY A 17 -6.24 -3.25 8.18
N SER A 18 -6.33 -2.01 8.68
CA SER A 18 -7.38 -1.64 9.63
C SER A 18 -8.75 -1.67 9.00
N SER A 19 -9.62 -2.46 9.63
CA SER A 19 -11.06 -2.48 9.43
C SER A 19 -11.73 -1.11 9.53
N LEU A 20 -11.17 -0.19 10.33
CA LEU A 20 -11.78 1.10 10.62
C LEU A 20 -11.73 2.03 9.40
N LEU A 21 -10.63 2.03 8.65
CA LEU A 21 -10.50 2.86 7.45
C LEU A 21 -11.50 2.42 6.39
N ALA A 22 -11.62 1.10 6.18
CA ALA A 22 -12.61 0.52 5.27
C ALA A 22 -14.05 0.85 5.70
N ALA A 23 -14.37 0.81 7.00
CA ALA A 23 -15.70 1.14 7.51
C ALA A 23 -16.11 2.61 7.27
N ILE A 24 -15.13 3.53 7.20
CA ILE A 24 -15.36 4.96 6.90
C ILE A 24 -15.31 5.21 5.38
N GLY A 25 -15.06 4.19 4.56
CA GLY A 25 -14.91 4.32 3.10
C GLY A 25 -13.60 4.99 2.69
N LEU A 26 -12.59 5.03 3.56
CA LEU A 26 -11.28 5.58 3.26
C LEU A 26 -10.32 4.47 2.82
N THR A 27 -9.61 4.71 1.71
CA THR A 27 -8.50 3.85 1.29
C THR A 27 -7.26 4.14 2.13
N SER A 28 -6.35 3.17 2.23
CA SER A 28 -5.06 3.36 2.91
C SER A 28 -4.22 4.48 2.26
N GLU A 29 -4.40 4.71 0.96
CA GLU A 29 -3.71 5.75 0.20
C GLU A 29 -4.19 7.16 0.57
N SER A 30 -5.51 7.38 0.60
CA SER A 30 -6.09 8.68 0.97
C SER A 30 -5.82 8.99 2.45
N SER A 31 -5.72 7.95 3.28
CA SER A 31 -5.46 8.03 4.71
C SER A 31 -4.10 8.66 5.05
N ILE A 32 -3.08 8.48 4.19
CA ILE A 32 -1.73 9.03 4.43
C ILE A 32 -1.74 10.55 4.58
N ASN A 33 -2.61 11.26 3.85
CA ASN A 33 -2.73 12.71 3.97
C ASN A 33 -3.13 13.13 5.40
N TYR A 34 -4.05 12.41 6.03
CA TYR A 34 -4.44 12.69 7.42
C TYR A 34 -3.30 12.43 8.39
N HIS A 35 -2.50 11.38 8.16
CA HIS A 35 -1.30 11.13 8.97
C HIS A 35 -0.30 12.30 8.87
N ILE A 36 -0.07 12.83 7.67
CA ILE A 36 0.82 13.98 7.47
C ILE A 36 0.31 15.19 8.26
N TRP A 37 -0.97 15.54 8.12
CA TRP A 37 -1.58 16.67 8.83
C TRP A 37 -1.51 16.51 10.36
N LEU A 38 -1.92 15.35 10.88
CA LEU A 38 -1.86 15.04 12.30
C LEU A 38 -0.42 15.04 12.81
N GLY A 39 0.53 14.53 12.02
CA GLY A 39 1.95 14.52 12.38
C GLY A 39 2.52 15.92 12.57
N HIS A 40 2.25 16.84 11.63
CA HIS A 40 2.65 18.24 11.79
C HIS A 40 2.00 18.90 13.01
N LEU A 41 0.71 18.63 13.26
CA LEU A 41 -0.01 19.17 14.40
C LEU A 41 0.57 18.66 15.73
N VAL A 42 0.78 17.35 15.87
CA VAL A 42 1.38 16.71 17.05
C VAL A 42 2.76 17.30 17.34
N MET A 43 3.61 17.36 16.32
CA MET A 43 4.98 17.88 16.47
C MET A 43 5.00 19.36 16.84
N THR A 44 4.10 20.18 16.28
CA THR A 44 3.98 21.60 16.64
C THR A 44 3.56 21.77 18.10
N LEU A 45 2.54 21.02 18.54
CA LEU A 45 2.03 21.10 19.91
C LEU A 45 3.05 20.62 20.95
N PHE A 46 3.74 19.50 20.68
CA PHE A 46 4.75 18.96 21.60
C PHE A 46 6.03 19.81 21.62
N THR A 47 6.43 20.37 20.48
CA THR A 47 7.56 21.33 20.44
C THR A 47 7.23 22.60 21.22
N SER A 48 6.01 23.13 21.08
CA SER A 48 5.56 24.31 21.84
C SER A 48 5.52 24.00 23.34
N HIS A 49 5.03 22.82 23.72
CA HIS A 49 5.02 22.35 25.10
C HIS A 49 6.44 22.29 25.68
N GLY A 50 7.38 21.61 25.01
CA GLY A 50 8.78 21.54 25.45
C GLY A 50 9.42 22.93 25.56
N LEU A 51 9.21 23.78 24.55
CA LEU A 51 9.77 25.12 24.53
C LEU A 51 9.28 25.99 25.70
N PHE A 52 7.99 25.94 26.03
CA PHE A 52 7.46 26.70 27.18
C PHE A 52 8.04 26.23 28.52
N TYR A 53 8.25 24.91 28.71
CA TYR A 53 8.91 24.41 29.91
C TYR A 53 10.38 24.81 29.97
N VAL A 54 11.10 24.76 28.85
CA VAL A 54 12.50 25.22 28.78
C VAL A 54 12.61 26.71 29.11
N ILE A 55 11.75 27.56 28.53
CA ILE A 55 11.70 29.00 28.84
C ILE A 55 11.38 29.22 30.33
N TYR A 56 10.41 28.49 30.88
CA TYR A 56 10.03 28.57 32.29
C TYR A 56 11.21 28.19 33.21
N TRP A 57 11.94 27.11 32.92
CA TRP A 57 13.10 26.70 33.72
C TRP A 57 14.27 27.65 33.60
N ILE A 58 14.50 28.25 32.43
CA ILE A 58 15.49 29.31 32.27
C ILE A 58 15.09 30.54 33.11
N SER A 59 13.84 30.99 33.02
CA SER A 59 13.35 32.16 33.76
C SER A 59 13.36 31.96 35.29
N THR A 60 13.28 30.73 35.76
CA THR A 60 13.28 30.39 37.20
C THR A 60 14.65 29.90 37.69
N ASN A 61 15.68 29.89 36.84
CA ASN A 61 17.03 29.35 37.11
C ASN A 61 17.03 27.87 37.57
N GLN A 62 16.11 27.05 37.03
CA GLN A 62 15.93 25.63 37.36
C GLN A 62 16.27 24.69 36.19
N ILE A 63 17.30 25.01 35.40
CA ILE A 63 17.69 24.23 34.19
C ILE A 63 18.01 22.76 34.53
N SER A 64 18.48 22.46 35.75
CA SER A 64 18.75 21.09 36.20
C SER A 64 17.52 20.18 36.15
N GLN A 65 16.30 20.73 36.17
CA GLN A 65 15.06 19.97 36.04
C GLN A 65 14.93 19.27 34.68
N MET A 66 15.56 19.79 33.62
CA MET A 66 15.55 19.17 32.29
C MET A 66 16.15 17.76 32.30
N PHE A 67 17.21 17.57 33.09
CA PHE A 67 17.95 16.30 33.16
C PHE A 67 17.40 15.35 34.23
N LYS A 68 16.32 15.72 34.90
CA LYS A 68 15.77 14.93 36.00
C LYS A 68 14.98 13.74 35.47
N TRP A 69 15.39 12.54 35.88
CA TRP A 69 14.64 11.31 35.70
C TRP A 69 13.90 10.97 37.01
N ASP A 70 12.67 11.45 37.13
CA ASP A 70 11.88 11.24 38.33
C ASP A 70 11.39 9.78 38.46
N ARG A 71 11.47 9.25 39.69
CA ARG A 71 11.02 7.88 39.98
C ARG A 71 9.49 7.75 39.91
N THR A 72 8.76 8.82 40.22
CA THR A 72 7.31 8.85 40.29
C THR A 72 6.78 10.07 39.54
N GLY A 73 5.78 9.88 38.68
CA GLY A 73 5.19 10.97 37.89
C GLY A 73 5.92 11.19 36.56
N ILE A 74 6.18 12.45 36.24
CA ILE A 74 6.66 12.90 34.93
C ILE A 74 8.20 12.91 34.92
N SER A 75 8.82 12.24 33.94
CA SER A 75 10.28 12.22 33.76
C SER A 75 10.70 13.19 32.65
N ASN A 76 11.33 14.32 33.01
CA ASN A 76 11.70 15.36 32.05
C ASN A 76 12.76 14.89 31.06
N LEU A 77 13.78 14.16 31.53
CA LEU A 77 14.83 13.63 30.66
C LEU A 77 14.25 12.70 29.57
N ALA A 78 13.25 11.88 29.90
CA ALA A 78 12.54 11.07 28.92
C ALA A 78 11.76 11.94 27.91
N GLY A 79 11.19 13.06 28.38
CA GLY A 79 10.52 14.04 27.53
C GLY A 79 11.47 14.70 26.53
N GLU A 80 12.68 15.08 26.98
CA GLU A 80 13.72 15.66 26.11
C GLU A 80 14.19 14.65 25.05
N ILE A 81 14.44 13.39 25.43
CA ILE A 81 14.81 12.33 24.47
C ILE A 81 13.69 12.13 23.44
N THR A 82 12.44 12.13 23.88
CA THR A 82 11.26 12.04 23.01
C THR A 82 11.21 13.22 22.04
N LEU A 83 11.40 14.44 22.53
CA LEU A 83 11.34 15.65 21.71
C LEU A 83 12.46 15.69 20.68
N VAL A 84 13.70 15.36 21.05
CA VAL A 84 14.84 15.31 20.13
C VAL A 84 14.61 14.28 19.03
N ALA A 85 14.19 13.06 19.38
CA ALA A 85 13.84 12.02 18.40
C ALA A 85 12.71 12.48 17.47
N GLY A 86 11.68 13.13 18.03
CA GLY A 86 10.57 13.72 17.29
C GLY A 86 11.00 14.83 16.33
N LEU A 87 11.88 15.73 16.76
CA LEU A 87 12.39 16.84 15.94
C LEU A 87 13.26 16.35 14.78
N VAL A 88 14.13 15.36 15.00
CA VAL A 88 14.92 14.73 13.92
C VAL A 88 13.99 14.08 12.90
N MET A 89 13.01 13.30 13.38
CA MET A 89 11.99 12.71 12.53
C MET A 89 11.23 13.79 11.74
N TRP A 90 10.76 14.84 12.40
CA TRP A 90 9.95 15.91 11.82
C TRP A 90 10.71 16.74 10.79
N ALA A 91 11.98 17.07 11.04
CA ALA A 91 12.83 17.79 10.10
C ALA A 91 12.92 17.05 8.75
N THR A 92 13.05 15.73 8.79
CA THR A 92 13.14 14.92 7.56
C THR A 92 11.82 14.74 6.81
N THR A 93 10.66 15.07 7.42
CA THR A 93 9.36 14.95 6.73
C THR A 93 9.03 16.13 5.82
N PHE A 94 9.73 17.27 5.95
CA PHE A 94 9.51 18.42 5.09
C PHE A 94 9.72 18.07 3.61
N THR A 95 8.81 18.56 2.77
CA THR A 95 8.69 18.16 1.36
C THR A 95 9.98 18.36 0.56
N ALA A 96 10.75 19.41 0.85
CA ALA A 96 12.04 19.68 0.21
C ALA A 96 13.08 18.60 0.52
N ILE A 97 13.19 18.18 1.77
CA ILE A 97 14.15 17.17 2.23
C ILE A 97 13.70 15.80 1.77
N ARG A 98 12.44 15.43 2.03
CA ARG A 98 11.87 14.13 1.68
C ARG A 98 11.98 13.81 0.20
N ARG A 99 11.74 14.79 -0.68
CA ARG A 99 11.83 14.59 -2.15
C ARG A 99 13.26 14.42 -2.65
N ARG A 100 14.24 15.02 -1.99
CA ARG A 100 15.66 14.95 -2.39
C ARG A 100 16.39 13.76 -1.76
N PHE A 101 16.06 13.45 -0.51
CA PHE A 101 16.70 12.45 0.33
C PHE A 101 15.67 11.50 0.94
N PHE A 102 14.94 10.77 0.10
CA PHE A 102 13.87 9.86 0.54
C PHE A 102 14.37 8.79 1.51
N GLU A 103 15.57 8.24 1.28
CA GLU A 103 16.17 7.22 2.16
C GLU A 103 16.43 7.77 3.56
N VAL A 104 16.94 9.00 3.68
CA VAL A 104 17.16 9.65 4.98
C VAL A 104 15.83 9.77 5.71
N PHE A 105 14.81 10.34 5.06
CA PHE A 105 13.45 10.39 5.61
C PHE A 105 12.94 9.02 6.06
N PHE A 106 13.07 7.99 5.21
CA PHE A 106 12.57 6.65 5.50
C PHE A 106 13.22 6.05 6.74
N TYR A 107 14.55 6.15 6.86
CA TYR A 107 15.28 5.59 8.00
C TYR A 107 15.10 6.38 9.29
N THR A 108 15.11 7.72 9.23
CA THR A 108 14.88 8.55 10.42
C THR A 108 13.44 8.45 10.91
N HIS A 109 12.47 8.16 10.04
CA HIS A 109 11.08 8.00 10.46
C HIS A 109 10.89 6.82 11.43
N TYR A 110 11.73 5.77 11.37
CA TYR A 110 11.73 4.68 12.37
C TYR A 110 12.03 5.15 13.81
N LEU A 111 12.56 6.37 13.99
CA LEU A 111 12.69 6.99 15.32
C LEU A 111 11.33 7.17 16.02
N TYR A 112 10.19 6.97 15.34
CA TYR A 112 8.88 6.85 15.98
C TYR A 112 8.88 5.82 17.12
N THR A 113 9.67 4.74 17.03
CA THR A 113 9.78 3.74 18.10
C THR A 113 10.43 4.32 19.36
N VAL A 114 11.50 5.09 19.19
CA VAL A 114 12.18 5.80 20.28
C VAL A 114 11.26 6.87 20.86
N PHE A 115 10.62 7.66 19.99
CA PHE A 115 9.63 8.66 20.36
C PHE A 115 8.52 8.06 21.24
N MET A 116 7.88 6.97 20.79
CA MET A 116 6.78 6.35 21.54
C MET A 116 7.25 5.72 22.85
N LEU A 117 8.41 5.05 22.86
CA LEU A 117 8.95 4.41 24.07
C LEU A 117 9.23 5.44 25.17
N PHE A 118 9.95 6.52 24.83
CA PHE A 118 10.29 7.56 25.79
C PHE A 118 9.11 8.47 26.11
N PHE A 119 8.13 8.62 25.20
CA PHE A 119 6.87 9.30 25.50
C PHE A 119 6.14 8.61 26.66
N VAL A 120 6.04 7.27 26.62
CA VAL A 120 5.41 6.50 27.70
C VAL A 120 6.19 6.64 29.01
N PHE A 121 7.52 6.67 28.97
CA PHE A 121 8.33 6.92 30.17
C PHE A 121 8.25 8.37 30.68
N HIS A 122 8.01 9.33 29.80
CA HIS A 122 7.86 10.74 30.15
C HIS A 122 6.56 10.99 30.92
N VAL A 123 5.40 10.65 30.34
CA VAL A 123 4.09 10.95 30.97
C VAL A 123 3.56 9.82 31.87
N GLY A 124 4.19 8.64 31.84
CA GLY A 124 3.72 7.45 32.52
C GLY A 124 2.55 6.76 31.81
N ILE A 125 2.26 5.52 32.23
CA ILE A 125 1.26 4.69 31.56
C ILE A 125 -0.15 5.29 31.57
N SER A 126 -0.59 5.89 32.68
CA SER A 126 -1.96 6.40 32.84
C SER A 126 -2.33 7.45 31.77
N TYR A 127 -1.44 8.41 31.49
CA TYR A 127 -1.67 9.40 30.44
C TYR A 127 -1.43 8.82 29.04
N SER A 128 -0.53 7.84 28.92
CA SER A 128 -0.25 7.16 27.65
C SER A 128 -1.44 6.33 27.16
N LEU A 129 -2.33 5.87 28.07
CA LEU A 129 -3.57 5.16 27.72
C LEU A 129 -4.50 5.97 26.81
N ILE A 130 -4.43 7.31 26.83
CA ILE A 130 -5.18 8.16 25.89
C ILE A 130 -4.77 7.87 24.44
N SER A 131 -3.48 7.69 24.20
CA SER A 131 -2.92 7.37 22.87
C SER A 131 -2.95 5.88 22.53
N LEU A 132 -3.32 5.02 23.48
CA LEU A 132 -3.23 3.56 23.32
C LEU A 132 -4.08 3.03 22.16
N PRO A 133 -5.35 3.41 21.93
CA PRO A 133 -6.17 2.77 20.91
C PRO A 133 -5.57 2.82 19.49
N GLY A 134 -5.10 3.99 19.05
CA GLY A 134 -4.47 4.14 17.74
C GLY A 134 -3.13 3.41 17.65
N PHE A 135 -2.29 3.51 18.69
CA PHE A 135 -1.00 2.82 18.73
C PHE A 135 -1.16 1.30 18.77
N TYR A 136 -2.18 0.80 19.47
CA TYR A 136 -2.50 -0.62 19.60
C TYR A 136 -2.86 -1.24 18.25
N ILE A 137 -3.80 -0.61 17.52
CA ILE A 137 -4.20 -1.05 16.18
C ILE A 137 -2.99 -1.04 15.24
N PHE A 138 -2.14 0.00 15.33
CA PHE A 138 -0.92 0.08 14.53
C PHE A 138 0.09 -1.03 14.85
N ILE A 139 0.29 -1.41 16.12
CA ILE A 139 1.17 -2.53 16.49
C ILE A 139 0.62 -3.83 15.95
N VAL A 140 -0.69 -4.11 16.12
CA VAL A 140 -1.32 -5.32 15.58
C VAL A 140 -1.14 -5.37 14.06
N ASP A 141 -1.47 -4.29 13.35
CA ASP A 141 -1.33 -4.19 11.90
C ASP A 141 0.15 -4.33 11.44
N ARG A 142 1.10 -3.73 12.16
CA ARG A 142 2.54 -3.89 11.89
C ARG A 142 3.00 -5.33 12.08
N PHE A 143 2.55 -6.00 13.14
CA PHE A 143 2.93 -7.38 13.42
C PHE A 143 2.31 -8.37 12.44
N LEU A 144 1.05 -8.16 12.03
CA LEU A 144 0.42 -8.93 10.96
C LEU A 144 1.19 -8.78 9.64
N ARG A 145 1.56 -7.56 9.23
CA ARG A 145 2.38 -7.34 8.04
C ARG A 145 3.73 -8.08 8.10
N TYR A 146 4.37 -8.11 9.27
CA TYR A 146 5.59 -8.88 9.50
C TYR A 146 5.36 -10.39 9.32
N LEU A 147 4.27 -10.94 9.87
CA LEU A 147 3.92 -12.35 9.69
C LEU A 147 3.64 -12.68 8.21
N GLN A 148 3.02 -11.76 7.47
CA GLN A 148 2.74 -11.93 6.03
C GLN A 148 4.04 -11.99 5.20
N SER A 149 4.96 -11.08 5.48
CA SER A 149 6.17 -10.86 4.69
C SER A 149 7.32 -11.80 5.00
N ARG A 150 7.19 -12.65 6.03
CA ARG A 150 8.28 -13.52 6.51
C ARG A 150 8.72 -14.56 5.49
N ASN A 151 7.81 -15.03 4.63
CA ASN A 151 8.10 -16.08 3.66
C ASN A 151 8.28 -15.49 2.25
N ASN A 152 9.09 -16.18 1.45
CA ASN A 152 9.22 -15.87 0.03
C ASN A 152 7.97 -16.35 -0.72
N VAL A 153 7.55 -15.54 -1.68
CA VAL A 153 6.43 -15.84 -2.57
C VAL A 153 6.95 -16.57 -3.82
N LYS A 154 6.17 -17.54 -4.30
CA LYS A 154 6.43 -18.23 -5.56
C LYS A 154 6.24 -17.28 -6.75
N LEU A 155 7.34 -16.77 -7.29
CA LEU A 155 7.41 -16.04 -8.55
C LEU A 155 7.33 -17.04 -9.71
N LEU A 156 6.39 -16.82 -10.64
CA LEU A 156 6.16 -17.70 -11.79
C LEU A 156 6.95 -17.24 -13.00
N SER A 157 6.81 -15.96 -13.35
CA SER A 157 7.45 -15.38 -14.52
C SER A 157 7.72 -13.89 -14.34
N ALA A 158 8.64 -13.37 -15.15
CA ALA A 158 8.84 -11.96 -15.36
C ALA A 158 8.82 -11.66 -16.86
N ARG A 159 8.28 -10.51 -17.26
CA ARG A 159 8.39 -9.99 -18.63
C ARG A 159 9.14 -8.69 -18.60
N VAL A 160 10.27 -8.66 -19.30
CA VAL A 160 11.10 -7.46 -19.44
C VAL A 160 10.71 -6.75 -20.72
N LEU A 161 10.21 -5.52 -20.57
CA LEU A 161 9.77 -4.65 -21.66
C LEU A 161 10.92 -3.72 -22.08
N PRO A 162 10.93 -3.25 -23.33
CA PRO A 162 11.96 -2.34 -23.84
C PRO A 162 11.90 -0.92 -23.25
N CYS A 163 10.86 -0.57 -22.49
CA CYS A 163 10.68 0.74 -21.85
C CYS A 163 11.09 0.78 -20.37
N ASP A 164 12.20 0.10 -20.04
CA ASP A 164 12.72 -0.04 -18.68
C ASP A 164 11.65 -0.55 -17.70
N THR A 165 10.78 -1.45 -18.14
CA THR A 165 9.63 -1.90 -17.36
C THR A 165 9.63 -3.41 -17.22
N VAL A 166 9.24 -3.91 -16.06
CA VAL A 166 9.14 -5.33 -15.76
C VAL A 166 7.72 -5.65 -15.27
N GLU A 167 7.08 -6.65 -15.87
CA GLU A 167 5.92 -7.30 -15.26
C GLU A 167 6.40 -8.51 -14.45
N LEU A 168 6.01 -8.61 -13.18
CA LEU A 168 6.27 -9.76 -12.31
C LEU A 168 4.95 -10.47 -12.04
N SER A 169 4.90 -11.78 -12.29
CA SER A 169 3.73 -12.63 -12.06
C SER A 169 4.00 -13.66 -10.96
N PHE A 170 3.16 -13.64 -9.93
CA PHE A 170 3.25 -14.48 -8.75
C PHE A 170 2.13 -15.51 -8.71
N SER A 171 2.37 -16.63 -8.05
CA SER A 171 1.34 -17.61 -7.73
C SER A 171 0.46 -17.11 -6.57
N LYS A 172 -0.85 -17.20 -6.73
CA LYS A 172 -1.86 -16.75 -5.77
C LYS A 172 -2.77 -17.92 -5.40
N SER A 173 -3.17 -18.01 -4.14
CA SER A 173 -4.24 -18.91 -3.70
C SER A 173 -5.61 -18.39 -4.18
N PRO A 174 -6.52 -19.26 -4.66
CA PRO A 174 -7.86 -18.85 -5.07
C PRO A 174 -8.66 -18.14 -3.97
N MET A 175 -8.37 -18.39 -2.69
CA MET A 175 -9.01 -17.73 -1.55
C MET A 175 -8.67 -16.23 -1.44
N LEU A 176 -7.59 -15.78 -2.07
CA LEU A 176 -7.21 -14.36 -2.05
C LEU A 176 -8.02 -13.58 -3.08
N ILE A 177 -9.09 -12.94 -2.63
CA ILE A 177 -9.90 -12.05 -3.47
C ILE A 177 -9.41 -10.62 -3.26
N TYR A 178 -9.25 -9.89 -4.36
CA TYR A 178 -8.87 -8.47 -4.35
C TYR A 178 -9.63 -7.70 -5.41
N SER A 179 -9.92 -6.43 -5.13
CA SER A 179 -10.59 -5.52 -6.06
C SER A 179 -9.60 -4.95 -7.08
N PRO A 180 -10.07 -4.52 -8.26
CA PRO A 180 -9.23 -3.80 -9.20
C PRO A 180 -8.66 -2.54 -8.55
N THR A 181 -7.51 -2.06 -9.06
CA THR A 181 -6.76 -0.91 -8.52
C THR A 181 -6.06 -1.16 -7.18
N SER A 182 -6.17 -2.37 -6.62
CA SER A 182 -5.43 -2.76 -5.42
C SER A 182 -3.91 -2.59 -5.59
N VAL A 183 -3.24 -2.23 -4.51
CA VAL A 183 -1.79 -2.06 -4.42
C VAL A 183 -1.19 -3.14 -3.53
N MET A 184 -0.04 -3.67 -3.91
CA MET A 184 0.77 -4.51 -3.05
C MET A 184 2.16 -3.93 -2.85
N PHE A 185 2.79 -4.23 -1.73
CA PHE A 185 4.16 -3.85 -1.43
C PHE A 185 5.09 -5.02 -1.71
N VAL A 186 6.14 -4.76 -2.48
CA VAL A 186 7.13 -5.74 -2.90
C VAL A 186 8.46 -5.41 -2.23
N ASN A 187 9.09 -6.42 -1.64
CA ASN A 187 10.46 -6.39 -1.17
C ASN A 187 11.27 -7.47 -1.90
N ILE A 188 12.45 -7.07 -2.37
CA ILE A 188 13.42 -7.97 -3.02
C ILE A 188 14.70 -7.88 -2.20
N PRO A 189 14.96 -8.84 -1.29
CA PRO A 189 16.08 -8.78 -0.35
C PRO A 189 17.47 -8.69 -1.02
N SER A 190 17.61 -9.19 -2.25
CA SER A 190 18.86 -9.09 -3.02
C SER A 190 19.20 -7.65 -3.42
N ILE A 191 18.20 -6.77 -3.54
CA ILE A 191 18.39 -5.34 -3.83
C ILE A 191 18.42 -4.55 -2.52
N SER A 192 17.45 -4.77 -1.63
CA SER A 192 17.37 -4.10 -0.34
C SER A 192 16.55 -4.90 0.66
N LYS A 193 17.09 -5.10 1.86
CA LYS A 193 16.44 -5.86 2.94
C LYS A 193 15.31 -5.11 3.64
N LEU A 194 15.30 -3.77 3.57
CA LEU A 194 14.38 -2.93 4.36
C LEU A 194 13.40 -2.13 3.49
N GLN A 195 13.68 -1.96 2.20
CA GLN A 195 12.84 -1.13 1.33
C GLN A 195 11.65 -1.92 0.79
N TRP A 196 10.45 -1.43 1.11
CA TRP A 196 9.19 -1.96 0.62
C TRP A 196 8.60 -0.98 -0.38
N HIS A 197 8.41 -1.43 -1.62
CA HIS A 197 7.93 -0.59 -2.71
C HIS A 197 6.50 -0.97 -3.12
N PRO A 198 5.57 -0.02 -3.12
CA PRO A 198 4.19 -0.23 -3.54
C PRO A 198 4.05 -0.24 -5.06
N PHE A 199 3.29 -1.20 -5.57
CA PHE A 199 2.93 -1.33 -6.97
C PHE A 199 1.46 -1.71 -7.11
N THR A 200 0.77 -1.05 -8.04
CA THR A 200 -0.59 -1.40 -8.42
C THR A 200 -0.62 -2.75 -9.12
N ILE A 201 -1.54 -3.60 -8.70
CA ILE A 201 -1.78 -4.92 -9.28
C ILE A 201 -2.41 -4.71 -10.65
N THR A 202 -1.85 -5.37 -11.67
CA THR A 202 -2.33 -5.30 -13.06
C THR A 202 -3.30 -6.42 -13.39
N SER A 203 -3.21 -7.57 -12.70
CA SER A 203 -4.13 -8.69 -12.88
C SER A 203 -5.53 -8.41 -12.31
N SER A 204 -6.51 -9.22 -12.70
CA SER A 204 -7.84 -9.29 -12.08
C SER A 204 -7.95 -10.58 -11.26
N SER A 205 -8.52 -10.49 -10.06
CA SER A 205 -8.70 -11.65 -9.19
C SER A 205 -9.66 -12.69 -9.78
N ASN A 206 -10.61 -12.25 -10.61
CA ASN A 206 -11.64 -13.09 -11.18
C ASN A 206 -11.20 -13.71 -12.52
N LEU A 207 -10.51 -12.93 -13.36
CA LEU A 207 -9.98 -13.41 -14.64
C LEU A 207 -8.79 -14.37 -14.44
N GLU A 208 -7.93 -14.09 -13.47
CA GLU A 208 -6.69 -14.83 -13.19
C GLU A 208 -6.70 -15.37 -11.75
N PRO A 209 -7.47 -16.43 -11.43
CA PRO A 209 -7.71 -16.88 -10.05
C PRO A 209 -6.45 -17.36 -9.32
N GLU A 210 -5.44 -17.83 -10.06
CA GLU A 210 -4.19 -18.40 -9.50
C GLU A 210 -2.95 -17.53 -9.73
N LYS A 211 -3.10 -16.38 -10.40
CA LYS A 211 -1.99 -15.47 -10.71
C LYS A 211 -2.25 -14.07 -10.15
N LEU A 212 -1.18 -13.42 -9.75
CA LEU A 212 -1.18 -12.02 -9.35
C LEU A 212 0.00 -11.33 -10.00
N SER A 213 -0.24 -10.28 -10.77
CA SER A 213 0.79 -9.60 -11.55
C SER A 213 0.91 -8.12 -11.16
N VAL A 214 2.14 -7.60 -11.18
CA VAL A 214 2.43 -6.17 -11.04
C VAL A 214 3.38 -5.71 -12.11
N MET A 215 3.31 -4.42 -12.43
CA MET A 215 4.15 -3.78 -13.41
C MET A 215 5.01 -2.70 -12.75
N ILE A 216 6.32 -2.77 -12.97
CA ILE A 216 7.35 -1.96 -12.30
C ILE A 216 8.15 -1.22 -13.37
N LYS A 217 8.02 0.10 -13.44
CA LYS A 217 8.84 0.97 -14.32
C LYS A 217 10.10 1.44 -13.58
N GLY A 218 11.26 1.37 -14.24
CA GLY A 218 12.54 1.89 -13.77
C GLY A 218 12.54 3.41 -13.67
N GLN A 219 12.24 3.96 -12.50
CA GLN A 219 12.25 5.41 -12.23
C GLN A 219 13.20 5.82 -11.11
N GLY A 220 13.54 4.91 -10.19
CA GLY A 220 14.48 5.13 -9.10
C GLY A 220 15.49 3.99 -8.97
N LYS A 221 16.50 4.19 -8.10
CA LYS A 221 17.61 3.24 -7.90
C LYS A 221 17.14 1.79 -7.78
N TRP A 222 16.22 1.51 -6.84
CA TRP A 222 15.69 0.16 -6.62
C TRP A 222 15.07 -0.47 -7.87
N SER A 223 14.18 0.26 -8.56
CA SER A 223 13.48 -0.24 -9.76
C SER A 223 14.42 -0.40 -10.96
N THR A 224 15.42 0.47 -11.09
CA THR A 224 16.42 0.40 -12.18
C THR A 224 17.37 -0.76 -11.95
N THR A 225 17.81 -1.00 -10.71
CA THR A 225 18.61 -2.19 -10.36
C THR A 225 17.83 -3.47 -10.64
N LEU A 226 16.52 -3.53 -10.33
CA LEU A 226 15.66 -4.67 -10.66
C LEU A 226 15.61 -4.91 -12.18
N TYR A 227 15.37 -3.85 -12.96
CA TYR A 227 15.34 -3.96 -14.42
C TYR A 227 16.67 -4.44 -14.98
N GLN A 228 17.79 -3.84 -14.55
CA GLN A 228 19.13 -4.23 -14.98
C GLN A 228 19.40 -5.71 -14.68
N MET A 229 19.15 -6.15 -13.44
CA MET A 229 19.33 -7.52 -13.01
C MET A 229 18.57 -8.52 -13.90
N LEU A 230 17.30 -8.24 -14.22
CA LEU A 230 16.47 -9.11 -15.06
C LEU A 230 16.79 -9.01 -16.55
N SER A 231 17.21 -7.84 -17.04
CA SER A 231 17.54 -7.63 -18.44
C SER A 231 18.87 -8.29 -18.83
N SER A 232 19.89 -8.20 -17.98
CA SER A 232 21.27 -8.59 -18.30
C SER A 232 21.57 -10.07 -18.09
N SER A 233 20.77 -10.78 -17.30
CA SER A 233 21.05 -12.15 -16.90
C SER A 233 20.05 -13.13 -17.49
N ASP A 234 20.50 -13.99 -18.40
CA ASP A 234 19.72 -15.08 -18.99
C ASP A 234 19.58 -16.30 -18.05
N GLN A 235 20.26 -16.29 -16.89
CA GLN A 235 20.39 -17.44 -16.00
C GLN A 235 19.86 -17.21 -14.57
N ILE A 236 19.00 -16.21 -14.34
CA ILE A 236 18.37 -16.06 -13.01
C ILE A 236 17.35 -17.16 -12.81
N GLU A 237 17.81 -18.30 -12.27
CA GLU A 237 16.93 -19.41 -11.94
C GLU A 237 15.99 -19.07 -10.77
N ARG A 238 16.39 -18.12 -9.91
CA ARG A 238 15.66 -17.77 -8.69
C ARG A 238 15.78 -16.29 -8.32
N LEU A 239 14.64 -15.71 -7.97
CA LEU A 239 14.55 -14.38 -7.35
C LEU A 239 13.68 -14.49 -6.09
N ALA A 240 14.27 -14.23 -4.92
CA ALA A 240 13.54 -14.18 -3.67
C ALA A 240 12.74 -12.87 -3.59
N VAL A 241 11.42 -12.99 -3.40
CA VAL A 241 10.51 -11.85 -3.30
C VAL A 241 9.58 -12.05 -2.10
N SER A 242 9.48 -11.03 -1.27
CA SER A 242 8.50 -10.94 -0.17
C SER A 242 7.42 -9.92 -0.52
N ILE A 243 6.18 -10.21 -0.16
CA ILE A 243 5.02 -9.38 -0.52
C ILE A 243 4.20 -9.06 0.73
N GLU A 244 3.66 -7.84 0.76
CA GLU A 244 2.68 -7.35 1.72
C GLU A 244 1.45 -6.81 0.96
N GLY A 245 0.24 -7.09 1.45
CA GLY A 245 -1.02 -6.75 0.76
C GLY A 245 -1.70 -7.98 0.14
N PRO A 246 -2.64 -7.82 -0.82
CA PRO A 246 -3.08 -6.58 -1.46
C PRO A 246 -3.88 -5.64 -0.54
N TYR A 247 -3.80 -4.34 -0.83
CA TYR A 247 -4.60 -3.28 -0.22
C TYR A 247 -5.37 -2.56 -1.31
N GLY A 248 -6.69 -2.54 -1.23
CA GLY A 248 -7.53 -1.91 -2.24
C GLY A 248 -8.84 -1.40 -1.67
N PRO A 249 -9.64 -0.71 -2.49
CA PRO A 249 -10.98 -0.30 -2.11
C PRO A 249 -11.87 -1.52 -1.86
N SER A 250 -12.83 -1.40 -0.94
CA SER A 250 -13.76 -2.51 -0.63
C SER A 250 -14.69 -2.87 -1.79
N SER A 251 -15.02 -1.89 -2.63
CA SER A 251 -15.78 -2.07 -3.87
C SER A 251 -15.34 -1.03 -4.90
N THR A 252 -15.61 -1.32 -6.17
CA THR A 252 -15.34 -0.40 -7.28
C THR A 252 -16.56 -0.31 -8.18
N ASP A 253 -17.19 0.86 -8.26
CA ASP A 253 -18.42 1.07 -9.02
C ASP A 253 -18.15 1.53 -10.46
N PHE A 254 -17.31 0.81 -11.21
CA PHE A 254 -17.03 1.17 -12.61
C PHE A 254 -18.24 1.00 -13.52
N LEU A 255 -19.18 0.13 -13.15
CA LEU A 255 -20.38 -0.21 -13.92
C LEU A 255 -21.51 0.82 -13.81
N ARG A 256 -21.40 1.82 -12.91
CA ARG A 256 -22.45 2.84 -12.73
C ARG A 256 -22.59 3.81 -13.90
N HIS A 257 -21.62 3.81 -14.81
CA HIS A 257 -21.54 4.75 -15.93
C HIS A 257 -21.89 4.06 -17.25
N GLU A 258 -22.42 4.82 -18.21
CA GLU A 258 -22.66 4.32 -19.57
C GLU A 258 -21.37 4.31 -20.40
N SER A 259 -20.44 5.21 -20.08
CA SER A 259 -19.13 5.28 -20.71
C SER A 259 -18.06 5.61 -19.67
N LEU A 260 -16.89 4.99 -19.82
CA LEU A 260 -15.73 5.19 -18.97
C LEU A 260 -14.57 5.71 -19.81
N VAL A 261 -14.04 6.87 -19.42
CA VAL A 261 -12.85 7.47 -20.02
C VAL A 261 -11.70 7.42 -19.04
N MET A 262 -10.66 6.67 -19.40
CA MET A 262 -9.48 6.45 -18.59
C MET A 262 -8.32 7.26 -19.16
N VAL A 263 -7.79 8.22 -18.42
CA VAL A 263 -6.67 9.08 -18.83
C VAL A 263 -5.42 8.70 -18.05
N SER A 264 -4.42 8.14 -18.73
CA SER A 264 -3.15 7.71 -18.13
C SER A 264 -1.96 8.53 -18.61
N GLY A 265 -1.00 8.75 -17.70
CA GLY A 265 0.32 9.25 -18.03
C GLY A 265 1.42 8.23 -17.70
N ALA A 266 2.18 7.81 -18.72
CA ALA A 266 3.28 6.84 -18.59
C ALA A 266 2.88 5.58 -17.81
N SER A 267 3.53 5.29 -16.66
CA SER A 267 3.21 4.13 -15.82
C SER A 267 1.85 4.21 -15.13
N GLY A 268 1.13 5.34 -15.20
CA GLY A 268 -0.24 5.47 -14.68
C GLY A 268 -1.27 4.61 -15.41
N ILE A 269 -0.89 3.84 -16.42
CA ILE A 269 -1.76 2.87 -17.08
C ILE A 269 -2.08 1.65 -16.20
N THR A 270 -1.24 1.34 -15.21
CA THR A 270 -1.35 0.12 -14.38
C THR A 270 -2.71 -0.12 -13.73
N PRO A 271 -3.37 0.84 -13.04
CA PRO A 271 -4.71 0.61 -12.50
C PRO A 271 -5.74 0.32 -13.60
N PHE A 272 -5.60 0.95 -14.78
CA PHE A 272 -6.54 0.75 -15.88
C PHE A 272 -6.41 -0.63 -16.51
N ILE A 273 -5.21 -1.22 -16.53
CA ILE A 273 -5.05 -2.63 -16.94
C ILE A 273 -5.90 -3.55 -16.06
N SER A 274 -5.85 -3.36 -14.73
CA SER A 274 -6.64 -4.15 -13.78
C SER A 274 -8.15 -3.97 -13.98
N ILE A 275 -8.60 -2.72 -14.20
CA ILE A 275 -10.01 -2.42 -14.49
C ILE A 275 -10.46 -3.07 -15.81
N ILE A 276 -9.66 -2.96 -16.87
CA ILE A 276 -9.99 -3.55 -18.19
C ILE A 276 -10.08 -5.08 -18.07
N ARG A 277 -9.14 -5.73 -17.37
CA ARG A 277 -9.19 -7.19 -17.14
C ARG A 277 -10.42 -7.62 -16.35
N GLU A 278 -10.84 -6.84 -15.36
CA GLU A 278 -12.09 -7.12 -14.63
C GLU A 278 -13.33 -6.97 -15.53
N LEU A 279 -13.37 -5.93 -16.36
CA LEU A 279 -14.48 -5.72 -17.30
C LEU A 279 -14.54 -6.82 -18.37
N ILE A 280 -13.38 -7.36 -18.80
CA ILE A 280 -13.31 -8.54 -19.67
C ILE A 280 -13.97 -9.75 -18.98
N TYR A 281 -13.67 -10.00 -17.70
CA TYR A 281 -14.31 -11.09 -16.97
C TYR A 281 -15.83 -10.90 -16.86
N ILE A 282 -16.29 -9.69 -16.50
CA ILE A 282 -17.71 -9.35 -16.43
C ILE A 282 -18.39 -9.54 -17.80
N SER A 283 -17.70 -9.21 -18.89
CA SER A 283 -18.17 -9.43 -20.26
C SER A 283 -18.38 -10.90 -20.57
N SER A 284 -17.40 -11.74 -20.20
CA SER A 284 -17.45 -13.18 -20.47
C SER A 284 -18.56 -13.89 -19.71
N THR A 285 -18.97 -13.34 -18.57
CA THR A 285 -20.04 -13.89 -17.74
C THR A 285 -21.43 -13.36 -18.12
N ASN A 286 -21.53 -12.43 -19.07
CA ASN A 286 -22.78 -11.78 -19.54
C ASN A 286 -23.69 -11.27 -18.41
N THR A 287 -23.11 -10.88 -17.28
CA THR A 287 -23.88 -10.53 -16.07
C THR A 287 -24.42 -9.12 -16.10
N CYS A 288 -23.75 -8.20 -16.80
CA CYS A 288 -24.06 -6.76 -16.77
C CYS A 288 -23.75 -6.09 -18.13
N LYS A 289 -24.46 -4.99 -18.40
CA LYS A 289 -24.13 -4.11 -19.54
C LYS A 289 -22.83 -3.37 -19.24
N ILE A 290 -21.88 -3.43 -20.18
CA ILE A 290 -20.55 -2.86 -20.02
C ILE A 290 -20.53 -1.43 -20.54
N PRO A 291 -19.85 -0.49 -19.84
CA PRO A 291 -19.64 0.85 -20.36
C PRO A 291 -18.78 0.85 -21.62
N LYS A 292 -19.03 1.81 -22.52
CA LYS A 292 -18.09 2.10 -23.63
C LYS A 292 -16.77 2.60 -23.08
N LEU A 293 -15.66 1.98 -23.47
CA LEU A 293 -14.34 2.25 -22.90
C LEU A 293 -13.49 3.12 -23.84
N THR A 294 -13.03 4.26 -23.35
CA THR A 294 -12.01 5.07 -24.04
C THR A 294 -10.77 5.21 -23.16
N LEU A 295 -9.65 4.64 -23.61
CA LEU A 295 -8.37 4.76 -22.93
C LEU A 295 -7.51 5.81 -23.64
N ILE A 296 -7.16 6.89 -22.95
CA ILE A 296 -6.29 7.95 -23.42
C ILE A 296 -4.95 7.81 -22.70
N CYS A 297 -3.89 7.47 -23.43
CA CYS A 297 -2.56 7.28 -22.86
C CYS A 297 -1.60 8.36 -23.37
N ALA A 298 -0.84 8.99 -22.47
CA ALA A 298 0.24 9.89 -22.83
C ALA A 298 1.60 9.29 -22.46
N PHE A 299 2.43 9.06 -23.48
CA PHE A 299 3.77 8.49 -23.38
C PHE A 299 4.84 9.50 -23.79
N LYS A 300 6.06 9.31 -23.28
CA LYS A 300 7.21 10.17 -23.65
C LYS A 300 7.83 9.65 -24.94
N ASN A 301 8.14 8.36 -24.98
CA ASN A 301 8.83 7.70 -26.07
C ASN A 301 7.94 6.60 -26.67
N SER A 302 8.22 6.16 -27.90
CA SER A 302 7.48 5.05 -28.53
C SER A 302 7.71 3.72 -27.84
N SER A 303 8.87 3.50 -27.20
CA SER A 303 9.13 2.28 -26.42
C SER A 303 8.12 2.07 -25.31
N ASP A 304 7.60 3.15 -24.71
CA ASP A 304 6.58 3.07 -23.65
C ASP A 304 5.24 2.51 -24.16
N LEU A 305 5.00 2.49 -25.48
CA LEU A 305 3.80 1.88 -26.06
C LEU A 305 3.73 0.37 -25.78
N SER A 306 4.86 -0.30 -25.55
CA SER A 306 4.90 -1.73 -25.21
C SER A 306 4.16 -2.05 -23.89
N MET A 307 3.83 -1.04 -23.09
CA MET A 307 2.97 -1.20 -21.90
C MET A 307 1.53 -1.56 -22.27
N LEU A 308 1.06 -1.16 -23.45
CA LEU A 308 -0.28 -1.49 -23.94
C LEU A 308 -0.42 -3.00 -24.21
N ASP A 309 0.69 -3.67 -24.56
CA ASP A 309 0.75 -5.11 -24.77
C ASP A 309 0.51 -5.91 -23.48
N LEU A 310 0.47 -5.24 -22.32
CA LEU A 310 0.13 -5.83 -21.01
C LEU A 310 -1.36 -5.75 -20.66
N ILE A 311 -2.20 -5.08 -21.47
CA ILE A 311 -3.63 -4.95 -21.17
C ILE A 311 -4.29 -6.32 -21.13
N LEU A 312 -4.03 -7.16 -22.13
CA LEU A 312 -4.59 -8.51 -22.22
C LEU A 312 -3.68 -9.52 -21.50
N PRO A 313 -4.25 -10.48 -20.75
CA PRO A 313 -3.48 -11.56 -20.15
C PRO A 313 -2.93 -12.52 -21.23
N ILE A 314 -1.86 -13.23 -20.88
CA ILE A 314 -1.15 -14.17 -21.77
C ILE A 314 -1.92 -15.49 -21.90
N SER A 315 -2.66 -15.88 -20.87
CA SER A 315 -3.30 -17.20 -20.75
C SER A 315 -4.76 -17.08 -20.33
N GLY A 316 -5.65 -17.86 -20.93
CA GLY A 316 -7.04 -17.99 -20.50
C GLY A 316 -8.03 -17.06 -21.22
N LEU A 317 -7.65 -16.49 -22.36
CA LEU A 317 -8.58 -15.70 -23.16
C LEU A 317 -9.52 -16.61 -23.96
N PRO A 318 -10.85 -16.49 -23.81
CA PRO A 318 -11.77 -17.01 -24.81
C PRO A 318 -11.44 -16.32 -26.14
N THR A 319 -11.37 -17.09 -27.21
CA THR A 319 -11.03 -16.65 -28.58
C THR A 319 -11.99 -15.58 -29.18
N GLU A 320 -12.99 -15.12 -28.42
CA GLU A 320 -14.09 -14.27 -28.89
C GLU A 320 -14.18 -12.90 -28.20
N ILE A 321 -13.11 -12.35 -27.61
CA ILE A 321 -13.17 -11.00 -26.99
C ILE A 321 -13.53 -9.89 -27.98
N SER A 322 -13.20 -10.09 -29.26
CA SER A 322 -13.38 -9.08 -30.32
C SER A 322 -14.83 -8.61 -30.52
N SER A 323 -15.83 -9.37 -30.06
CA SER A 323 -17.24 -8.99 -30.18
C SER A 323 -17.82 -8.30 -28.95
N PHE A 324 -17.22 -8.42 -27.75
CA PHE A 324 -17.88 -8.03 -26.50
C PHE A 324 -17.42 -6.71 -25.89
N LEU A 325 -16.23 -6.21 -26.25
CA LEU A 325 -15.66 -5.04 -25.61
C LEU A 325 -15.28 -3.95 -26.62
N ASP A 326 -16.12 -2.91 -26.72
CA ASP A 326 -15.87 -1.69 -27.49
C ASP A 326 -14.86 -0.81 -26.75
N ILE A 327 -13.56 -1.16 -26.86
CA ILE A 327 -12.45 -0.34 -26.37
C ILE A 327 -11.89 0.50 -27.50
N GLN A 328 -11.84 1.82 -27.31
CA GLN A 328 -11.05 2.73 -28.12
C GLN A 328 -9.79 3.17 -27.36
N ILE A 329 -8.60 2.83 -27.88
CA ILE A 329 -7.33 3.26 -27.29
C ILE A 329 -6.75 4.41 -28.12
N LYS A 330 -6.45 5.54 -27.47
CA LYS A 330 -5.78 6.70 -28.06
C LYS A 330 -4.45 6.93 -27.36
N ALA A 331 -3.36 6.52 -28.00
CA ALA A 331 -2.02 6.65 -27.46
C ALA A 331 -1.31 7.85 -28.08
N PHE A 332 -0.76 8.74 -27.25
CA PHE A 332 -0.05 9.96 -27.67
C PHE A 332 1.42 9.86 -27.27
N VAL A 333 2.33 9.95 -28.24
CA VAL A 333 3.78 9.97 -28.03
C VAL A 333 4.29 11.39 -28.22
N SER A 334 4.84 11.97 -27.15
CA SER A 334 5.11 13.42 -27.10
C SER A 334 6.50 13.86 -27.55
N ARG A 335 7.52 12.98 -27.56
CA ARG A 335 8.90 13.36 -27.96
C ARG A 335 9.26 12.99 -29.39
N GLU A 336 8.63 11.96 -29.93
CA GLU A 336 8.94 11.42 -31.25
C GLU A 336 7.84 11.84 -32.24
N LYS A 337 8.25 12.29 -33.43
CA LYS A 337 7.33 12.72 -34.50
C LYS A 337 6.98 11.58 -35.46
N GLU A 338 7.81 10.54 -35.50
CA GLU A 338 7.66 9.39 -36.38
C GLU A 338 7.91 8.10 -35.58
N PRO A 339 7.31 6.96 -36.00
CA PRO A 339 7.54 5.67 -35.35
C PRO A 339 8.99 5.22 -35.52
N THR A 340 9.73 5.05 -34.43
CA THR A 340 11.05 4.43 -34.49
C THR A 340 10.92 2.91 -34.66
N CYS A 341 11.60 2.35 -35.68
CA CYS A 341 11.48 0.97 -36.14
C CYS A 341 12.17 -0.10 -35.25
N ASN A 342 12.50 0.20 -33.99
CA ASN A 342 13.09 -0.78 -33.08
C ASN A 342 12.01 -1.42 -32.21
N LYS A 343 11.33 -2.44 -32.77
CA LYS A 343 10.52 -3.37 -31.98
C LYS A 343 11.45 -4.31 -31.20
N ASN A 344 12.00 -3.82 -30.10
CA ASN A 344 12.61 -4.71 -29.13
C ASN A 344 11.50 -5.57 -28.51
N ASN A 345 11.56 -6.87 -28.76
CA ASN A 345 10.54 -7.80 -28.30
C ASN A 345 10.56 -7.92 -26.77
N ILE A 346 9.39 -8.20 -26.20
CA ILE A 346 9.24 -8.49 -24.78
C ILE A 346 10.02 -9.78 -24.49
N LYS A 347 10.90 -9.75 -23.49
CA LYS A 347 11.69 -10.91 -23.07
C LYS A 347 10.98 -11.60 -21.90
N PRO A 348 10.35 -12.78 -22.10
CA PRO A 348 9.80 -13.57 -21.02
C PRO A 348 10.92 -14.30 -20.27
N LEU A 349 10.82 -14.34 -18.95
CA LEU A 349 11.69 -15.08 -18.04
C LEU A 349 10.79 -15.96 -17.18
N CYS A 350 11.10 -17.24 -17.07
CA CYS A 350 10.38 -18.18 -16.21
C CYS A 350 11.28 -18.56 -15.04
N PHE A 351 10.70 -18.64 -13.83
CA PHE A 351 11.44 -18.98 -12.63
C PHE A 351 11.10 -20.40 -12.16
N LYS A 352 12.11 -21.11 -11.64
CA LYS A 352 11.90 -22.43 -11.04
C LYS A 352 11.38 -22.24 -9.60
N PRO A 353 10.24 -22.82 -9.23
CA PRO A 353 9.73 -22.69 -7.88
C PRO A 353 10.58 -23.48 -6.89
N SER A 354 10.88 -22.89 -5.73
CA SER A 354 11.50 -23.63 -4.63
C SER A 354 10.45 -24.22 -3.69
N VAL A 355 10.79 -25.33 -3.03
CA VAL A 355 9.96 -25.98 -2.01
C VAL A 355 9.60 -25.03 -0.85
N SER A 356 10.45 -24.03 -0.57
CA SER A 356 10.20 -23.03 0.46
C SER A 356 9.20 -21.93 0.07
N ASP A 357 8.97 -21.75 -1.23
CA ASP A 357 8.22 -20.60 -1.75
C ASP A 357 6.73 -20.89 -1.68
N GLN A 358 5.96 -19.94 -1.12
CA GLN A 358 4.54 -20.12 -0.89
C GLN A 358 3.71 -19.28 -1.88
N PRO A 359 2.51 -19.74 -2.29
CA PRO A 359 1.59 -18.87 -3.00
C PRO A 359 1.13 -17.73 -2.10
N ILE A 360 0.80 -16.58 -2.70
CA ILE A 360 0.22 -15.46 -1.96
C ILE A 360 -1.14 -15.91 -1.43
N SER A 361 -1.32 -15.80 -0.11
CA SER A 361 -2.56 -16.18 0.58
C SER A 361 -3.05 -15.03 1.47
N PRO A 362 -4.37 -14.95 1.72
CA PRO A 362 -4.92 -13.94 2.61
C PRO A 362 -4.44 -14.20 4.03
N ILE A 363 -3.92 -13.19 4.72
CA ILE A 363 -3.28 -13.40 6.03
C ILE A 363 -4.27 -13.85 7.11
N LEU A 364 -5.50 -13.32 7.08
CA LEU A 364 -6.58 -13.59 8.03
C LEU A 364 -7.76 -14.40 7.42
N GLY A 365 -7.62 -14.88 6.19
CA GLY A 365 -8.66 -15.60 5.46
C GLY A 365 -9.74 -14.69 4.85
N ALA A 366 -10.84 -15.30 4.37
CA ALA A 366 -11.93 -14.60 3.67
C ALA A 366 -12.63 -13.54 4.54
N ASN A 367 -12.85 -13.83 5.83
CA ASN A 367 -13.47 -12.91 6.79
C ASN A 367 -12.40 -12.11 7.56
N SER A 368 -11.53 -11.42 6.82
CA SER A 368 -10.38 -10.69 7.37
C SER A 368 -10.75 -9.67 8.45
N TRP A 369 -11.88 -8.97 8.26
CA TRP A 369 -12.40 -7.98 9.21
C TRP A 369 -12.79 -8.59 10.57
N LEU A 370 -13.54 -9.70 10.56
CA LEU A 370 -13.95 -10.40 11.78
C LEU A 370 -12.75 -11.00 12.52
N CYS A 371 -11.81 -11.58 11.77
CA CYS A 371 -10.61 -12.13 12.36
C CYS A 371 -9.76 -11.03 13.00
N LEU A 372 -9.62 -9.86 12.36
CA LEU A 372 -8.93 -8.72 12.92
C LEU A 372 -9.62 -8.21 14.20
N ALA A 373 -10.95 -8.08 14.18
CA ALA A 373 -11.73 -7.69 15.35
C ALA A 373 -11.54 -8.67 16.51
N ASN A 374 -11.52 -9.98 16.22
CA ASN A 374 -11.25 -11.03 17.21
C ASN A 374 -9.82 -10.95 17.75
N ILE A 375 -8.82 -10.70 16.91
CA ILE A 375 -7.42 -10.51 17.36
C ILE A 375 -7.36 -9.32 18.30
N LEU A 376 -7.95 -8.18 17.93
CA LEU A 376 -7.96 -6.96 18.73
C LEU A 376 -8.68 -7.16 20.08
N SER A 377 -9.86 -7.77 20.09
CA SER A 377 -10.62 -8.00 21.33
C SER A 377 -9.95 -9.02 22.24
N SER A 378 -9.51 -10.17 21.70
CA SER A 378 -8.87 -11.23 22.48
C SER A 378 -7.54 -10.78 23.07
N SER A 379 -6.70 -10.09 22.28
CA SER A 379 -5.42 -9.58 22.78
C SER A 379 -5.62 -8.53 23.87
N PHE A 380 -6.66 -7.68 23.76
CA PHE A 380 -6.95 -6.67 24.76
C PHE A 380 -7.46 -7.30 26.07
N ILE A 381 -8.32 -8.32 25.99
CA ILE A 381 -8.77 -9.09 27.15
C ILE A 381 -7.59 -9.79 27.83
N ILE A 382 -6.73 -10.48 27.07
CA ILE A 382 -5.53 -11.15 27.60
C ILE A 382 -4.60 -10.13 28.27
N PHE A 383 -4.41 -8.96 27.65
CA PHE A 383 -3.65 -7.86 28.26
C PHE A 383 -4.24 -7.41 29.61
N ILE A 384 -5.56 -7.20 29.70
CA ILE A 384 -6.23 -6.83 30.96
C ILE A 384 -6.06 -7.93 32.03
N ILE A 385 -6.16 -9.20 31.65
CA ILE A 385 -5.97 -10.32 32.58
C ILE A 385 -4.53 -10.38 33.08
N ILE A 386 -3.54 -10.34 32.18
CA ILE A 386 -2.11 -10.36 32.54
C ILE A 386 -1.80 -9.20 33.47
N ILE A 387 -2.23 -7.98 33.13
CA ILE A 387 -1.93 -6.82 33.96
C ILE A 387 -2.69 -6.84 35.27
N GLY A 388 -3.91 -7.37 35.31
CA GLY A 388 -4.68 -7.60 36.53
C GLY A 388 -3.97 -8.54 37.49
N ILE A 389 -3.45 -9.67 36.98
CA ILE A 389 -2.67 -10.65 37.76
C ILE A 389 -1.38 -10.02 38.27
N ILE A 390 -0.58 -9.40 37.40
CA ILE A 390 0.68 -8.76 37.80
C ILE A 390 0.42 -7.64 38.83
N THR A 391 -0.63 -6.86 38.64
CA THR A 391 -0.96 -5.78 39.57
C THR A 391 -1.38 -6.33 40.93
N ARG A 392 -2.24 -7.36 40.96
CA ARG A 392 -2.76 -7.97 42.19
C ARG A 392 -1.68 -8.71 42.98
N TYR A 393 -0.84 -9.49 42.32
CA TYR A 393 0.11 -10.41 42.99
C TYR A 393 1.54 -9.88 43.09
N HIS A 394 1.96 -8.93 42.24
CA HIS A 394 3.34 -8.44 42.23
C HIS A 394 3.43 -6.95 42.58
N ILE A 395 2.58 -6.09 42.01
CA ILE A 395 2.68 -4.63 42.23
C ILE A 395 2.10 -4.24 43.60
N TYR A 396 0.84 -4.57 43.86
CA TYR A 396 0.11 -4.17 45.07
C TYR A 396 0.78 -4.60 46.40
N PRO A 397 1.22 -5.85 46.61
CA PRO A 397 1.83 -6.25 47.89
C PRO A 397 3.17 -5.57 48.16
N ILE A 398 3.92 -5.21 47.10
CA ILE A 398 5.23 -4.55 47.23
C ILE A 398 5.05 -3.05 47.52
N GLU A 399 4.04 -2.42 46.92
CA GLU A 399 3.69 -1.03 47.23
C GLU A 399 3.17 -0.88 48.67
N GLN A 400 2.49 -1.90 49.20
CA GLN A 400 2.03 -1.93 50.59
C GLN A 400 3.19 -2.10 51.60
N SER A 401 4.30 -2.72 51.19
CA SER A 401 5.49 -2.96 52.03
C SER A 401 6.55 -1.84 51.97
N SER A 402 6.14 -0.62 51.58
CA SER A 402 6.90 0.65 51.55
C SER A 402 7.79 0.95 50.33
N LYS A 403 8.03 0.01 49.41
CA LYS A 403 8.80 0.26 48.17
C LYS A 403 7.86 0.56 47.00
N LYS A 404 7.69 1.85 46.66
CA LYS A 404 6.97 2.26 45.44
C LYS A 404 7.77 1.90 44.20
N TYR A 405 7.15 1.21 43.25
CA TYR A 405 7.74 0.97 41.94
C TYR A 405 7.91 2.28 41.17
N THR A 406 8.98 2.36 40.37
CA THR A 406 9.18 3.51 39.49
C THR A 406 8.12 3.53 38.37
N SER A 407 7.71 4.72 37.96
CA SER A 407 6.78 4.94 36.84
C SER A 407 7.29 4.28 35.56
N ALA A 408 8.61 4.34 35.32
CA ALA A 408 9.27 3.69 34.20
C ALA A 408 9.14 2.16 34.25
N TYR A 409 9.34 1.53 35.41
CA TYR A 409 9.22 0.08 35.56
C TYR A 409 7.78 -0.39 35.35
N LYS A 410 6.79 0.33 35.91
CA LYS A 410 5.38 0.05 35.64
C LYS A 410 5.08 0.14 34.14
N SER A 411 5.49 1.24 33.51
CA SER A 411 5.30 1.45 32.07
C SER A 411 5.92 0.34 31.22
N PHE A 412 7.11 -0.13 31.60
CA PHE A 412 7.79 -1.25 30.94
C PHE A 412 6.97 -2.55 31.02
N ILE A 413 6.46 -2.91 32.20
CA ILE A 413 5.60 -4.08 32.37
C ILE A 413 4.37 -3.99 31.45
N TYR A 414 3.68 -2.85 31.43
CA TYR A 414 2.49 -2.68 30.59
C TYR A 414 2.82 -2.82 29.10
N LEU A 415 3.91 -2.21 28.63
CA LEU A 415 4.36 -2.34 27.24
C LEU A 415 4.70 -3.80 26.88
N LEU A 416 5.37 -4.51 27.80
CA LEU A 416 5.69 -5.93 27.63
C LEU A 416 4.42 -6.79 27.58
N SER A 417 3.48 -6.58 28.51
CA SER A 417 2.20 -7.31 28.55
C SER A 417 1.39 -7.10 27.27
N ILE A 418 1.27 -5.86 26.77
CA ILE A 418 0.61 -5.57 25.49
C ILE A 418 1.30 -6.32 24.35
N SER A 419 2.63 -6.26 24.28
CA SER A 419 3.41 -6.87 23.21
C SER A 419 3.22 -8.39 23.19
N VAL A 420 3.29 -9.05 24.36
CA VAL A 420 3.09 -10.50 24.49
C VAL A 420 1.68 -10.89 24.06
N SER A 421 0.65 -10.16 24.49
CA SER A 421 -0.74 -10.43 24.11
C SER A 421 -0.96 -10.33 22.60
N VAL A 422 -0.46 -9.26 21.96
CA VAL A 422 -0.60 -9.06 20.51
C VAL A 422 0.14 -10.15 19.74
N VAL A 423 1.37 -10.47 20.15
CA VAL A 423 2.19 -11.49 19.48
C VAL A 423 1.52 -12.86 19.57
N ALA A 424 1.02 -13.24 20.75
CA ALA A 424 0.37 -14.52 20.97
C ALA A 424 -0.89 -14.68 20.09
N THR A 425 -1.85 -13.75 20.19
CA THR A 425 -3.13 -13.90 19.46
C THR A 425 -2.96 -13.81 17.94
N SER A 426 -2.10 -12.90 17.46
CA SER A 426 -1.87 -12.74 16.02
C SER A 426 -1.17 -13.96 15.43
N THR A 427 -0.18 -14.53 16.14
CA THR A 427 0.52 -15.74 15.68
C THR A 427 -0.43 -16.93 15.62
N VAL A 428 -1.26 -17.13 16.65
CA VAL A 428 -2.28 -18.19 16.67
C VAL A 428 -3.26 -18.01 15.53
N ALA A 429 -3.79 -16.81 15.32
CA ALA A 429 -4.76 -16.54 14.26
C ALA A 429 -4.20 -16.82 12.86
N VAL A 430 -2.99 -16.34 12.57
CA VAL A 430 -2.32 -16.58 11.27
C VAL A 430 -2.00 -18.06 11.08
N PHE A 431 -1.54 -18.75 12.13
CA PHE A 431 -1.25 -20.18 12.08
C PHE A 431 -2.52 -21.01 11.79
N CYS A 432 -3.61 -20.74 12.50
CA CYS A 432 -4.90 -21.41 12.28
C CYS A 432 -5.43 -21.16 10.85
N ASN A 433 -5.30 -19.95 10.33
CA ASN A 433 -5.72 -19.63 8.97
C ASN A 433 -4.85 -20.37 7.92
N LYS A 434 -3.54 -20.38 8.11
CA LYS A 434 -2.61 -21.10 7.22
C LYS A 434 -2.92 -22.60 7.18
N GLN A 435 -3.21 -23.20 8.34
CA GLN A 435 -3.58 -24.62 8.42
C GLN A 435 -4.90 -24.93 7.70
N ARG A 436 -5.88 -24.02 7.74
CA ARG A 436 -7.12 -24.15 6.96
C ARG A 436 -6.85 -24.06 5.46
N SER A 437 -6.05 -23.09 5.03
CA SER A 437 -5.69 -22.90 3.63
C SER A 437 -4.96 -24.12 3.04
N TYR A 438 -4.05 -24.76 3.78
CA TYR A 438 -3.41 -26.00 3.33
C TYR A 438 -4.41 -27.14 3.09
N LYS A 439 -5.38 -27.33 3.99
CA LYS A 439 -6.41 -28.39 3.85
C LYS A 439 -7.32 -28.17 2.63
N GLU A 440 -7.56 -26.92 2.25
CA GLU A 440 -8.34 -26.60 1.04
C GLU A 440 -7.51 -26.72 -0.23
N ASN A 441 -6.22 -26.38 -0.18
CA ASN A 441 -5.35 -26.47 -1.35
C ASN A 441 -5.10 -27.94 -1.77
N ASP A 442 -4.92 -28.87 -0.82
CA ASP A 442 -4.78 -30.31 -1.15
C ASP A 442 -6.02 -30.89 -1.85
N ARG A 443 -7.20 -30.29 -1.68
CA ARG A 443 -8.42 -30.70 -2.40
C ARG A 443 -8.50 -30.17 -3.84
N ASN A 444 -7.82 -29.06 -4.12
CA ASN A 444 -7.87 -28.39 -5.44
C ASN A 444 -6.67 -28.73 -6.33
N VAL A 445 -5.57 -29.25 -5.77
CA VAL A 445 -4.36 -29.63 -6.52
C VAL A 445 -4.63 -30.81 -7.49
N ASP A 446 -5.71 -31.57 -7.30
CA ASP A 446 -6.11 -32.66 -8.21
C ASP A 446 -6.72 -32.19 -9.55
N VAL A 447 -6.93 -30.88 -9.79
CA VAL A 447 -7.73 -30.42 -10.94
C VAL A 447 -7.01 -29.55 -11.99
N LEU A 448 -5.84 -28.93 -11.73
CA LEU A 448 -5.31 -27.95 -12.70
C LEU A 448 -3.81 -28.06 -12.99
N SER A 449 -3.49 -28.87 -13.99
CA SER A 449 -2.21 -28.86 -14.71
C SER A 449 -2.42 -28.36 -16.14
N LEU A 450 -2.79 -27.09 -16.30
CA LEU A 450 -2.91 -26.51 -17.64
C LEU A 450 -1.55 -25.98 -18.13
N MET A 451 -1.00 -26.71 -19.10
CA MET A 451 0.09 -26.30 -19.97
C MET A 451 -0.10 -24.86 -20.47
N MET A 452 0.94 -24.05 -20.33
CA MET A 452 1.01 -22.74 -20.95
C MET A 452 1.24 -22.91 -22.46
N ASN A 453 0.17 -22.84 -23.25
CA ASN A 453 0.29 -22.55 -24.67
C ASN A 453 0.27 -21.03 -24.85
N GLU A 454 1.39 -20.49 -25.34
CA GLU A 454 1.51 -19.09 -25.77
C GLU A 454 0.82 -18.94 -27.13
N SER A 455 -0.43 -18.47 -27.16
CA SER A 455 -1.03 -17.89 -28.36
C SER A 455 -1.17 -16.39 -28.14
N SER A 456 -0.71 -15.58 -29.11
CA SER A 456 -0.57 -14.13 -28.95
C SER A 456 -1.89 -13.38 -29.25
N PRO A 457 -2.58 -12.77 -28.26
CA PRO A 457 -3.77 -11.95 -28.49
C PRO A 457 -3.47 -10.55 -29.07
N GLN A 458 -2.28 -10.33 -29.64
CA GLN A 458 -1.72 -9.02 -29.96
C GLN A 458 -2.45 -8.30 -31.12
N GLN A 459 -3.10 -9.04 -32.03
CA GLN A 459 -3.76 -8.44 -33.20
C GLN A 459 -4.98 -7.56 -32.85
N PHE A 460 -5.71 -7.86 -31.77
CA PHE A 460 -6.92 -7.11 -31.38
C PHE A 460 -6.60 -5.70 -30.88
N LEU A 461 -5.56 -5.57 -30.06
CA LEU A 461 -5.10 -4.27 -29.55
C LEU A 461 -4.60 -3.35 -30.68
N LEU A 462 -3.95 -3.92 -31.70
CA LEU A 462 -3.47 -3.16 -32.86
C LEU A 462 -4.62 -2.52 -33.66
N GLN A 463 -5.77 -3.20 -33.79
CA GLN A 463 -6.93 -2.67 -34.52
C GLN A 463 -7.68 -1.57 -33.75
N SER A 464 -7.68 -1.65 -32.42
CA SER A 464 -8.38 -0.71 -31.53
C SER A 464 -7.53 0.50 -31.09
N THR A 465 -6.24 0.52 -31.43
CA THR A 465 -5.29 1.55 -30.99
C THR A 465 -5.01 2.58 -32.08
N CYS A 466 -5.39 3.83 -31.83
CA CYS A 466 -4.97 5.00 -32.61
C CYS A 466 -3.74 5.63 -31.96
N ILE A 467 -2.61 5.67 -32.68
CA ILE A 467 -1.34 6.24 -32.21
C ILE A 467 -1.13 7.62 -32.85
N HIS A 468 -0.91 8.62 -32.01
CA HIS A 468 -0.61 10.00 -32.41
C HIS A 468 0.83 10.34 -31.99
N TYR A 469 1.66 10.78 -32.95
CA TYR A 469 3.05 11.17 -32.71
C TYR A 469 3.21 12.70 -32.72
N GLY A 470 4.21 13.19 -31.98
CA GLY A 470 4.59 14.61 -31.93
C GLY A 470 3.65 15.54 -31.16
N GLU A 471 2.58 15.01 -30.55
CA GLU A 471 1.55 15.82 -29.89
C GLU A 471 1.25 15.33 -28.47
N ARG A 472 0.80 16.24 -27.62
CA ARG A 472 0.20 15.91 -26.32
C ARG A 472 -1.31 15.83 -26.47
N PRO A 473 -2.00 14.97 -25.70
CA PRO A 473 -3.45 14.87 -25.77
C PRO A 473 -4.08 16.22 -25.41
N ASN A 474 -4.88 16.77 -26.31
CA ASN A 474 -5.71 17.92 -26.00
C ASN A 474 -6.93 17.45 -25.19
N LEU A 475 -6.73 17.32 -23.87
CA LEU A 475 -7.73 16.76 -22.94
C LEU A 475 -9.04 17.54 -22.96
N LYS A 476 -8.99 18.86 -23.15
CA LYS A 476 -10.19 19.69 -23.27
C LYS A 476 -11.04 19.28 -24.47
N LYS A 477 -10.43 19.15 -25.65
CA LYS A 477 -11.13 18.72 -26.87
C LYS A 477 -11.65 17.28 -26.75
N LEU A 478 -10.85 16.38 -26.17
CA LEU A 478 -11.19 14.96 -26.04
C LEU A 478 -12.32 14.70 -25.03
N LEU A 479 -12.38 15.47 -23.93
CA LEU A 479 -13.38 15.28 -22.88
C LEU A 479 -14.68 16.06 -23.14
N VAL A 480 -14.59 17.29 -23.66
CA VAL A 480 -15.79 18.12 -23.95
C VAL A 480 -16.61 17.57 -25.12
N GLY A 481 -15.99 16.81 -26.03
CA GLY A 481 -16.67 16.20 -27.18
C GLY A 481 -17.45 14.91 -26.87
N LEU A 482 -17.42 14.42 -25.62
CA LEU A 482 -18.05 13.15 -25.26
C LEU A 482 -19.57 13.31 -25.08
N LYS A 483 -20.34 12.53 -25.84
CA LYS A 483 -21.80 12.45 -25.74
C LYS A 483 -22.18 11.22 -24.91
N GLY A 484 -22.89 11.42 -23.80
CA GLY A 484 -23.40 10.34 -22.94
C GLY A 484 -24.18 10.93 -21.75
N SER A 485 -25.13 10.19 -21.19
CA SER A 485 -25.93 10.67 -20.05
C SER A 485 -25.14 10.60 -18.73
N SER A 486 -24.24 9.63 -18.60
CA SER A 486 -23.33 9.46 -17.45
C SER A 486 -21.98 8.94 -17.91
N VAL A 487 -20.93 9.77 -17.77
CA VAL A 487 -19.56 9.43 -18.17
C VAL A 487 -18.63 9.50 -16.95
N GLY A 488 -18.01 8.37 -16.61
CA GLY A 488 -16.97 8.32 -15.58
C GLY A 488 -15.62 8.67 -16.18
N VAL A 489 -14.91 9.65 -15.60
CA VAL A 489 -13.56 10.06 -16.02
C VAL A 489 -12.56 9.66 -14.95
N LEU A 490 -11.80 8.60 -15.21
CA LEU A 490 -10.74 8.12 -14.32
C LEU A 490 -9.39 8.66 -14.77
N VAL A 491 -8.58 9.20 -13.86
CA VAL A 491 -7.26 9.77 -14.21
C VAL A 491 -6.16 9.24 -13.31
N CYS A 492 -5.08 8.73 -13.93
CA CYS A 492 -3.88 8.30 -13.24
C CYS A 492 -2.61 8.82 -13.91
N GLY A 493 -1.81 9.60 -13.18
CA GLY A 493 -0.60 10.18 -13.73
C GLY A 493 -0.09 11.41 -12.97
N PRO A 494 0.78 12.23 -13.61
CA PRO A 494 1.38 13.41 -13.01
C PRO A 494 0.33 14.38 -12.42
N MET A 495 0.68 15.03 -11.31
CA MET A 495 -0.22 15.95 -10.60
C MET A 495 -0.83 17.03 -11.50
N ARG A 496 -0.04 17.60 -12.43
CA ARG A 496 -0.52 18.61 -13.38
C ARG A 496 -1.63 18.08 -14.30
N MET A 497 -1.51 16.84 -14.79
CA MET A 497 -2.51 16.20 -15.63
C MET A 497 -3.80 15.94 -14.85
N ARG A 498 -3.70 15.43 -13.62
CA ARG A 498 -4.87 15.22 -12.74
C ARG A 498 -5.60 16.53 -12.46
N GLN A 499 -4.87 17.60 -12.13
CA GLN A 499 -5.46 18.92 -11.91
C GLN A 499 -6.11 19.51 -13.17
N GLU A 500 -5.52 19.29 -14.34
CA GLU A 500 -6.09 19.74 -15.61
C GLU A 500 -7.41 19.03 -15.92
N VAL A 501 -7.47 17.70 -15.78
CA VAL A 501 -8.72 16.95 -15.98
C VAL A 501 -9.77 17.33 -14.94
N ALA A 502 -9.38 17.46 -13.65
CA ALA A 502 -10.28 17.91 -12.60
C ALA A 502 -10.90 19.28 -12.93
N LYS A 503 -10.09 20.22 -13.42
CA LYS A 503 -10.59 21.52 -13.90
C LYS A 503 -11.58 21.34 -15.03
N ILE A 504 -11.24 20.56 -16.06
CA ILE A 504 -12.13 20.33 -17.21
C ILE A 504 -13.47 19.74 -16.78
N CYS A 505 -13.48 18.77 -15.86
CA CYS A 505 -14.70 18.18 -15.33
C CYS A 505 -15.51 19.15 -14.44
N SER A 506 -14.84 20.08 -13.75
CA SER A 506 -15.50 21.05 -12.87
C SER A 506 -16.09 22.27 -13.59
N PHE A 507 -15.50 22.68 -14.72
CA PHE A 507 -16.02 23.78 -15.53
C PHE A 507 -17.19 23.26 -16.36
N GLY A 508 -18.41 23.67 -16.01
CA GLY A 508 -19.72 23.13 -16.45
C GLY A 508 -20.07 23.19 -17.94
N SER A 509 -19.14 22.82 -18.83
CA SER A 509 -19.42 22.52 -20.24
C SER A 509 -19.88 21.06 -20.44
N ALA A 510 -19.88 20.22 -19.41
CA ALA A 510 -20.35 18.84 -19.46
C ALA A 510 -20.94 18.39 -18.12
N ASN A 511 -22.24 18.62 -17.91
CA ASN A 511 -22.98 18.26 -16.68
C ASN A 511 -23.00 16.75 -16.36
N ASN A 512 -22.45 15.92 -17.25
CA ASN A 512 -22.56 14.46 -17.21
C ASN A 512 -21.22 13.76 -16.87
N LEU A 513 -20.16 14.51 -16.55
CA LEU A 513 -18.84 13.96 -16.22
C LEU A 513 -18.68 13.78 -14.71
N GLN A 514 -18.37 12.56 -14.27
CA GLN A 514 -17.96 12.29 -12.88
C GLN A 514 -16.46 12.02 -12.84
N TYR A 515 -15.71 12.88 -12.14
CA TYR A 515 -14.26 12.80 -12.05
C TYR A 515 -13.82 11.93 -10.87
N GLU A 516 -12.89 11.02 -11.14
CA GLU A 516 -12.21 10.24 -10.11
C GLU A 516 -10.72 10.13 -10.42
N SER A 517 -9.88 10.31 -9.40
CA SER A 517 -8.43 10.30 -9.56
C SER A 517 -7.82 9.13 -8.81
N ILE A 518 -7.08 8.30 -9.54
CA ILE A 518 -6.29 7.20 -8.97
C ILE A 518 -4.86 7.71 -8.89
N SER A 519 -4.38 7.98 -7.69
CA SER A 519 -3.00 8.41 -7.52
C SER A 519 -2.38 7.88 -6.25
N PHE A 520 -1.29 7.18 -6.45
CA PHE A 520 -0.41 6.77 -5.38
C PHE A 520 0.74 7.79 -5.27
N THR A 521 0.65 8.73 -4.33
CA THR A 521 1.71 9.72 -4.06
C THR A 521 2.14 9.64 -2.61
N TRP A 522 3.41 9.26 -2.36
CA TRP A 522 4.02 9.26 -1.02
C TRP A 522 4.54 10.63 -0.59
#